data_AF-J0YMM1-F1
#
_entry.id   AF-J0YMM1-F1
#
_cell.length_a   1.000
_cell.length_b   1.000
_cell.length_c   1.000
_cell.angle_alpha   90.00
_cell.angle_beta   90.00
_cell.angle_gamma   90.00
#
_symmetry.space_group_name_H-M   'P 1'
#
loop_
_entity.id
_entity.type
_entity.pdbx_description
1 polymer ?
#
loop_
_entity_poly.entity_id
_entity_poly.type
_entity_poly.pdbx_seq_one_letter_code
_entity_poly.pdbx_strand_id
1 'polypeptide(L)'
;MRLHEILKSITFFILTLCISFIVTDSISEAFYPPYCQNTKYALTQDITKPGQNSFTASQIKNFLMRNGFRDIKRLRLDDKGIWRALVKFRECHFFISVDYSGAVSIHNERKRYD
;
A
#
# COMPACT_ATOMS: atom_id res chain seq x y z
N MET A 1 -47.55 25.05 -39.03
CA MET A 1 -47.33 23.63 -38.68
C MET A 1 -45.85 23.24 -38.55
N ARG A 2 -44.93 23.73 -39.39
CA ARG A 2 -43.50 23.32 -39.36
C ARG A 2 -42.66 23.81 -38.16
N LEU A 3 -43.00 24.95 -37.55
CA LEU A 3 -42.24 25.50 -36.42
C LEU A 3 -42.36 24.64 -35.13
N HIS A 4 -43.53 24.07 -34.89
CA HIS A 4 -43.81 23.22 -33.73
C HIS A 4 -43.08 21.86 -33.81
N GLU A 5 -42.95 21.30 -35.01
CA GLU A 5 -42.21 20.06 -35.25
C GLU A 5 -40.69 20.24 -35.10
N ILE A 6 -40.17 21.39 -35.55
CA ILE A 6 -38.76 21.77 -35.36
C ILE A 6 -38.48 22.02 -33.87
N LEU A 7 -39.39 22.70 -33.16
CA LEU A 7 -39.25 22.95 -31.72
C LEU A 7 -39.27 21.64 -30.92
N LYS A 8 -40.17 20.70 -31.23
CA LYS A 8 -40.19 19.36 -30.61
C LYS A 8 -38.93 18.56 -30.86
N SER A 9 -38.40 18.62 -32.08
CA SER A 9 -37.18 17.90 -32.47
C SER A 9 -35.96 18.44 -31.72
N ILE A 10 -35.85 19.76 -31.58
CA ILE A 10 -34.77 20.41 -30.79
C ILE A 10 -34.88 20.03 -29.32
N THR A 11 -36.08 20.03 -28.73
CA THR A 11 -36.28 19.64 -27.33
C THR A 11 -35.89 18.17 -27.09
N PHE A 12 -36.22 17.27 -28.02
CA PHE A 12 -35.81 15.87 -27.94
C PHE A 12 -34.29 15.71 -28.00
N PHE A 13 -33.61 16.41 -28.93
CA PHE A 13 -32.16 16.36 -29.06
C PHE A 13 -31.43 16.86 -27.80
N ILE A 14 -31.90 17.96 -27.19
CA ILE A 14 -31.33 18.49 -25.95
C ILE A 14 -31.57 17.55 -24.77
N LEU A 15 -32.74 16.90 -24.68
CA LEU A 15 -33.03 15.92 -23.62
C LEU A 15 -32.12 14.68 -23.75
N THR A 16 -31.85 14.20 -24.96
CA THR A 16 -30.97 13.04 -25.20
C THR A 16 -29.49 13.35 -24.93
N LEU A 17 -29.04 14.59 -25.19
CA LEU A 17 -27.68 15.04 -24.87
C LEU A 17 -27.44 15.26 -23.36
N CYS A 18 -28.48 15.56 -22.57
CA CYS A 18 -28.34 15.72 -21.11
C CYS A 18 -28.16 14.40 -20.36
N ILE A 19 -28.61 13.26 -20.91
CA ILE A 19 -28.60 11.96 -20.20
C ILE A 19 -27.24 11.24 -20.34
N SER A 20 -26.38 11.68 -21.27
CA SER A 20 -25.07 11.05 -21.53
C SER A 20 -23.91 11.61 -20.68
N PHE A 21 -24.15 12.65 -19.87
CA PHE A 21 -23.14 13.25 -18.99
C PHE A 21 -23.21 12.75 -17.55
N ILE A 22 -23.39 11.44 -17.37
CA ILE A 22 -23.10 10.77 -16.10
C ILE A 22 -22.01 9.75 -16.38
N VAL A 23 -20.82 10.23 -16.74
CA VAL A 23 -19.61 9.43 -16.58
C VAL A 23 -19.37 9.41 -15.08
N THR A 24 -19.75 8.31 -14.47
CA THR A 24 -19.40 7.91 -13.12
C THR A 24 -17.91 8.16 -12.93
N ASP A 25 -17.56 9.22 -12.20
CA ASP A 25 -16.22 9.40 -11.69
C ASP A 25 -15.90 8.12 -10.93
N SER A 26 -14.88 7.41 -11.41
CA SER A 26 -14.54 6.09 -10.93
C SER A 26 -14.24 6.20 -9.45
N ILE A 27 -15.01 5.47 -8.63
CA ILE A 27 -14.75 5.26 -7.22
C ILE A 27 -13.35 4.65 -7.11
N SER A 28 -12.36 5.52 -6.95
CA SER A 28 -10.96 5.16 -6.75
C SER A 28 -10.63 5.09 -5.26
N GLU A 29 -11.64 4.92 -4.42
CA GLU A 29 -11.52 4.89 -2.97
C GLU A 29 -12.17 3.62 -2.44
N ALA A 30 -11.36 2.55 -2.35
CA ALA A 30 -11.42 1.50 -1.31
C ALA A 30 -10.74 0.19 -1.75
N PHE A 31 -9.45 0.24 -2.11
CA PHE A 31 -8.60 -0.96 -2.09
C PHE A 31 -7.38 -0.81 -1.17
N TYR A 32 -7.45 0.09 -0.20
CA TYR A 32 -6.59 0.02 0.97
C TYR A 32 -7.42 -0.52 2.12
N PRO A 33 -7.30 -1.80 2.44
CA PRO A 33 -7.98 -2.32 3.60
C PRO A 33 -7.58 -1.51 4.84
N PRO A 34 -8.54 -1.12 5.69
CA PRO A 34 -8.30 -0.26 6.85
C PRO A 34 -7.29 -0.87 7.84
N TYR A 35 -7.06 -2.18 7.77
CA TYR A 35 -6.06 -2.87 8.58
C TYR A 35 -4.60 -2.52 8.23
N CYS A 36 -4.32 -1.94 7.05
CA CYS A 36 -2.97 -1.49 6.67
C CYS A 36 -2.62 -0.09 7.18
N GLN A 37 -3.60 0.69 7.62
CA GLN A 37 -3.40 2.04 8.14
C GLN A 37 -3.29 2.05 9.67
N ASN A 38 -3.96 1.11 10.34
CA ASN A 38 -3.93 1.01 11.79
C ASN A 38 -2.84 0.04 12.25
N THR A 39 -1.59 0.46 12.18
CA THR A 39 -0.55 -0.22 12.93
C THR A 39 0.07 0.74 13.93
N LYS A 40 -0.12 0.41 15.21
CA LYS A 40 0.72 0.85 16.33
C LYS A 40 2.23 0.55 16.11
N TYR A 41 2.56 -0.14 15.00
CA TYR A 41 3.89 -0.45 14.48
C TYR A 41 4.37 0.47 13.35
N ALA A 42 3.49 1.29 12.75
CA ALA A 42 3.88 2.34 11.79
C ALA A 42 4.73 3.45 12.45
N LEU A 43 4.84 3.43 13.77
CA LEU A 43 5.70 4.31 14.56
C LEU A 43 6.74 3.54 15.37
N THR A 44 7.24 2.39 14.89
CA THR A 44 8.52 1.89 15.39
C THR A 44 9.62 2.49 14.53
N GLN A 45 9.94 3.74 14.89
CA GLN A 45 11.10 4.55 14.53
C GLN A 45 11.85 4.11 13.27
N ASP A 46 11.77 4.96 12.25
CA ASP A 46 12.56 4.93 11.01
C ASP A 46 14.08 5.10 11.23
N ILE A 47 14.56 4.79 12.44
CA ILE A 47 15.94 4.94 12.89
C ILE A 47 16.54 3.55 12.97
N THR A 48 16.85 2.99 11.80
CA THR A 48 17.63 1.75 11.73
C THR A 48 19.10 2.10 11.88
N LYS A 49 19.76 1.60 12.94
CA LYS A 49 21.17 1.93 13.19
C LYS A 49 22.06 1.03 12.33
N PRO A 50 22.94 1.59 11.47
CA PRO A 50 23.93 0.80 10.76
C PRO A 50 24.91 0.18 11.77
N GLY A 51 25.42 -1.01 11.46
CA GLY A 51 26.36 -1.70 12.34
C GLY A 51 26.58 -3.16 11.92
N GLN A 52 27.69 -3.75 12.37
CA GLN A 52 27.98 -5.15 12.04
C GLN A 52 26.98 -6.07 12.74
N ASN A 53 26.21 -6.81 11.95
CA ASN A 53 25.18 -7.71 12.43
C ASN A 53 25.72 -9.12 12.60
N SER A 54 25.52 -9.72 13.77
CA SER A 54 25.94 -11.10 14.07
C SER A 54 24.80 -12.11 13.97
N PHE A 55 23.56 -11.67 13.72
CA PHE A 55 22.43 -12.58 13.56
C PHE A 55 22.52 -13.33 12.23
N THR A 56 22.20 -14.61 12.29
CA THR A 56 22.00 -15.46 11.11
C THR A 56 20.63 -15.24 10.48
N ALA A 57 20.48 -15.56 9.20
CA ALA A 57 19.19 -15.51 8.51
C ALA A 57 18.10 -16.34 9.22
N SER A 58 18.47 -17.50 9.79
CA SER A 58 17.55 -18.37 10.53
C SER A 58 17.05 -17.71 11.82
N GLN A 59 17.94 -17.08 12.59
CA GLN A 59 17.57 -16.35 13.81
C GLN A 59 16.60 -15.21 13.51
N ILE A 60 16.85 -14.44 12.44
CA ILE A 60 15.96 -13.36 12.02
C ILE A 60 14.61 -13.90 11.56
N LYS A 61 14.60 -14.94 10.71
CA LYS A 61 13.35 -15.57 10.27
C LYS A 61 12.50 -16.03 11.46
N ASN A 62 13.11 -16.71 12.42
CA ASN A 62 12.43 -17.19 13.63
C ASN A 62 11.94 -16.03 14.51
N PHE A 63 12.74 -14.97 14.66
CA PHE A 63 12.33 -13.76 15.35
C PHE A 63 11.10 -13.11 14.72
N LEU A 64 11.09 -12.96 13.39
CA LEU A 64 9.94 -12.40 12.67
C LEU A 64 8.69 -13.26 12.82
N MET A 65 8.83 -14.58 12.68
CA MET A 65 7.71 -15.52 12.88
C MET A 65 7.13 -15.44 14.29
N ARG A 66 7.97 -15.36 15.32
CA ARG A 66 7.54 -15.19 16.73
C ARG A 66 6.78 -13.88 16.96
N ASN A 67 7.09 -12.84 16.19
CA ASN A 67 6.39 -11.54 16.24
C ASN A 67 5.13 -11.50 15.36
N GLY A 68 4.69 -12.63 14.81
CA GLY A 68 3.44 -12.73 14.04
C GLY A 68 3.57 -12.38 12.56
N PHE A 69 4.77 -12.10 12.06
CA PHE A 69 5.03 -11.96 10.64
C PHE A 69 5.00 -13.33 9.94
N ARG A 70 4.42 -13.36 8.75
CA ARG A 70 4.25 -14.55 7.91
C ARG A 70 4.78 -14.27 6.51
N ASP A 71 4.83 -15.28 5.67
CA ASP A 71 5.22 -15.16 4.25
C ASP A 71 6.52 -14.34 4.06
N ILE A 72 7.55 -14.67 4.85
CA ILE A 72 8.82 -13.94 4.86
C ILE A 72 9.56 -14.23 3.56
N LYS A 73 9.69 -13.20 2.72
CA LYS A 73 10.34 -13.22 1.41
C LYS A 73 11.48 -12.22 1.37
N ARG A 74 12.41 -12.43 0.42
CA ARG A 74 13.54 -11.52 0.16
C ARG A 74 14.37 -11.18 1.40
N LEU A 75 14.48 -12.13 2.35
CA LEU A 75 15.29 -11.97 3.55
C LEU A 75 16.77 -11.91 3.18
N ARG A 76 17.40 -10.76 3.42
CA ARG A 76 18.82 -10.53 3.10
C ARG A 76 19.44 -9.54 4.08
N LEU A 77 20.74 -9.70 4.32
CA LEU A 77 21.55 -8.70 4.99
C LEU A 77 22.05 -7.71 3.92
N ASP A 78 21.90 -6.42 4.16
CA ASP A 78 22.47 -5.39 3.27
C ASP A 78 23.91 -5.02 3.65
N ASP A 79 24.49 -4.12 2.86
CA ASP A 79 25.85 -3.58 3.02
C ASP A 79 26.05 -2.78 4.32
N LYS A 80 24.97 -2.33 4.95
CA LYS A 80 24.99 -1.58 6.22
C LYS A 80 24.80 -2.47 7.45
N GLY A 81 24.71 -3.80 7.25
CA GLY A 81 24.42 -4.76 8.30
C GLY A 81 22.97 -4.74 8.77
N ILE A 82 22.05 -4.30 7.91
CA ILE A 82 20.62 -4.27 8.20
C ILE A 82 19.94 -5.45 7.50
N TRP A 83 19.22 -6.26 8.28
CA TRP A 83 18.38 -7.31 7.70
C TRP A 83 17.13 -6.69 7.09
N ARG A 84 16.87 -7.00 5.82
CA ARG A 84 15.69 -6.55 5.09
C ARG A 84 14.83 -7.74 4.71
N ALA A 85 13.52 -7.60 4.84
CA ALA A 85 12.58 -8.61 4.40
C ALA A 85 11.27 -7.99 3.90
N LEU A 86 10.61 -8.69 2.98
CA LEU A 86 9.20 -8.50 2.68
C LEU A 86 8.42 -9.50 3.52
N VAL A 87 7.46 -9.04 4.29
CA VAL A 87 6.68 -9.88 5.20
C VAL A 87 5.19 -9.61 5.06
N LYS A 88 4.36 -10.62 5.29
CA LYS A 88 2.92 -10.48 5.47
C LYS A 88 2.61 -10.33 6.96
N PHE A 89 1.94 -9.26 7.35
CA PHE A 89 1.38 -9.11 8.69
C PHE A 89 -0.11 -8.83 8.55
N ARG A 90 -0.92 -9.69 9.17
CA ARG A 90 -2.35 -9.78 8.87
C ARG A 90 -2.52 -9.98 7.36
N GLU A 91 -3.29 -9.14 6.69
CA GLU A 91 -3.53 -9.22 5.26
C GLU A 91 -2.70 -8.19 4.45
N CYS A 92 -1.81 -7.42 5.10
CA CYS A 92 -0.90 -6.48 4.43
C CYS A 92 0.47 -7.09 4.19
N HIS A 93 1.16 -6.59 3.17
CA HIS A 93 2.58 -6.82 2.97
C HIS A 93 3.38 -5.57 3.35
N PHE A 94 4.46 -5.77 4.10
CA PHE A 94 5.33 -4.70 4.56
C PHE A 94 6.79 -5.01 4.21
N PHE A 95 7.55 -3.97 3.90
CA PHE A 95 9.00 -4.05 3.96
C PHE A 95 9.44 -3.74 5.38
N ILE A 96 10.28 -4.58 5.93
CA ILE A 96 10.82 -4.38 7.28
C ILE A 96 12.34 -4.34 7.23
N SER A 97 12.90 -3.59 8.15
CA SER A 97 14.32 -3.60 8.46
C SER A 97 14.51 -4.05 9.91
N VAL A 98 15.57 -4.81 10.15
CA VAL A 98 16.01 -5.21 11.49
C VAL A 98 17.48 -4.84 11.65
N ASP A 99 17.78 -3.99 12.64
CA ASP A 99 19.15 -3.53 12.88
C ASP A 99 19.98 -4.54 13.71
N TYR A 100 21.24 -4.18 13.98
CA TYR A 100 22.16 -5.02 14.77
C TYR A 100 21.71 -5.20 16.24
N SER A 101 20.87 -4.30 16.76
CA SER A 101 20.31 -4.40 18.11
C SER A 101 19.02 -5.24 18.16
N GLY A 102 18.50 -5.64 17.00
CA GLY A 102 17.24 -6.36 16.88
C GLY A 102 16.01 -5.45 16.83
N ALA A 103 16.19 -4.13 16.71
CA ALA A 103 15.08 -3.19 16.54
C ALA A 103 14.46 -3.35 15.15
N VAL A 104 13.11 -3.35 15.09
CA VAL A 104 12.35 -3.55 13.85
C VAL A 104 11.71 -2.24 13.42
N SER A 105 11.94 -1.85 12.16
CA SER A 105 11.28 -0.71 11.53
C SER A 105 10.48 -1.16 10.30
N ILE A 106 9.26 -0.64 10.18
CA ILE A 106 8.31 -0.99 9.12
C ILE A 106 8.27 0.15 8.10
N HIS A 107 8.52 -0.18 6.84
CA HIS A 107 8.49 0.74 5.71
C HIS A 107 7.27 0.39 4.86
N ASN A 108 6.27 1.25 4.88
CA ASN A 108 5.05 1.08 4.06
C ASN A 108 5.12 1.85 2.73
N GLU A 109 6.21 2.56 2.47
CA GLU A 109 6.32 3.40 1.28
C GLU A 109 6.68 2.57 0.04
N ARG A 110 5.66 2.15 -0.71
CA ARG A 110 5.78 2.37 -2.16
C ARG A 110 5.54 3.86 -2.38
N LYS A 111 6.61 4.67 -2.41
CA LYS A 111 6.53 5.93 -3.15
C LYS A 111 6.21 5.53 -4.59
N ARG A 112 4.94 5.67 -4.99
CA ARG A 112 4.63 5.84 -6.41
C ARG A 112 5.35 7.11 -6.79
N TYR A 113 6.48 6.98 -7.47
CA TYR A 113 6.93 8.07 -8.33
C TYR A 113 5.88 8.14 -9.42
N ASP A 114 5.12 9.24 -9.42
CA ASP A 114 4.28 9.67 -10.54
C ASP A 114 5.16 9.98 -11.76
#